data_AF-A0A4U7DAD0-F1
#
_entry.id   AF-A0A4U7DAD0-F1
#
_cell.length_a   1.000
_cell.length_b   1.000
_cell.length_c   1.000
_cell.angle_alpha   90.00
_cell.angle_beta   90.00
_cell.angle_gamma   90.00
#
_symmetry.space_group_name_H-M   'P 1'
#
loop_
_entity.id
_entity.type
_entity.pdbx_description
1 polymer ?
#
loop_
_entity_poly.entity_id
_entity_poly.type
_entity_poly.pdbx_seq_one_letter_code
_entity_poly.pdbx_strand_id
1 'polypeptide(L)'
;DGADIADALRGMTVTDTPKGENGDTFQEHNNQAASQMTVAWPVPTSDEYADTWGAPIMPGEPLERLDAEDVMVPESDASCSL
;
A
#
# COMPACT_ATOMS: atom_id res chain seq x y z
N ASP A 1 -5.85 -24.62 -1.11
CA ASP A 1 -5.87 -24.35 -2.56
C ASP A 1 -5.46 -22.88 -2.74
N GLY A 2 -5.65 -22.25 -3.88
CA GLY A 2 -5.55 -20.79 -4.01
C GLY A 2 -6.83 -20.06 -3.60
N ALA A 3 -7.99 -20.70 -3.78
CA ALA A 3 -9.30 -20.10 -3.57
C ALA A 3 -9.64 -19.86 -2.08
N ASP A 4 -9.37 -20.84 -1.22
CA ASP A 4 -9.50 -20.72 0.24
C ASP A 4 -8.60 -19.62 0.82
N ILE A 5 -7.39 -19.45 0.28
CA ILE A 5 -6.50 -18.35 0.68
C ILE A 5 -7.07 -17.02 0.21
N ALA A 6 -7.53 -16.91 -1.04
CA ALA A 6 -8.13 -15.68 -1.57
C ALA A 6 -9.38 -15.26 -0.77
N ASP A 7 -10.24 -16.22 -0.42
CA ASP A 7 -11.41 -15.98 0.43
C ASP A 7 -11.02 -15.51 1.83
N ALA A 8 -9.97 -16.09 2.42
CA ALA A 8 -9.48 -15.69 3.74
C ALA A 8 -8.83 -14.29 3.75
N LEU A 9 -8.27 -13.84 2.62
CA LEU A 9 -7.69 -12.50 2.50
C LEU A 9 -8.76 -11.41 2.38
N ARG A 10 -9.96 -11.72 1.87
CA ARG A 10 -11.03 -10.73 1.68
C ARG A 10 -11.50 -10.16 3.02
N GLY A 11 -11.34 -8.85 3.22
CA GLY A 11 -11.66 -8.17 4.48
C GLY A 11 -10.57 -8.30 5.56
N MET A 12 -9.46 -8.98 5.27
CA MET A 12 -8.39 -9.19 6.25
C MET A 12 -7.59 -7.91 6.49
N THR A 13 -7.31 -7.60 7.75
CA THR A 13 -6.36 -6.55 8.16
C THR A 13 -5.04 -7.17 8.60
N VAL A 14 -3.93 -6.66 8.07
CA VAL A 14 -2.59 -7.09 8.45
C VAL A 14 -2.16 -6.37 9.72
N THR A 15 -1.98 -7.10 10.83
CA THR A 15 -1.64 -6.51 12.13
C THR A 15 -0.28 -5.82 12.13
N ASP A 16 0.79 -6.49 11.69
CA ASP A 16 2.14 -5.93 11.73
C ASP A 16 2.57 -5.47 10.33
N THR A 17 2.64 -4.15 10.11
CA THR A 17 3.10 -3.58 8.84
C THR A 17 4.28 -2.62 9.06
N PRO A 18 5.12 -2.40 8.03
CA PRO A 18 6.12 -1.32 8.07
C PRO A 18 5.51 0.09 8.22
N LYS A 19 4.19 0.23 7.98
CA LYS A 19 3.42 1.47 8.14
C LYS A 19 2.83 1.62 9.55
N GLY A 20 3.05 0.65 10.44
CA GLY A 20 2.47 0.61 11.79
C GLY A 20 1.50 -0.56 11.98
N GLU A 21 0.83 -0.57 13.13
CA GLU A 21 -0.17 -1.59 13.44
C GLU A 21 -1.41 -1.40 12.54
N ASN A 22 -1.93 -2.48 11.95
CA ASN A 22 -3.13 -2.48 11.12
C ASN A 22 -3.06 -1.56 9.89
N GLY A 23 -1.86 -1.42 9.30
CA GLY A 23 -1.59 -0.45 8.23
C GLY A 23 -2.18 -0.80 6.86
N ASP A 24 -2.56 -2.07 6.63
CA ASP A 24 -3.08 -2.58 5.37
C ASP A 24 -4.35 -3.41 5.60
N THR A 25 -5.44 -3.11 4.89
CA THR A 25 -6.68 -3.91 4.91
C THR A 25 -7.12 -4.26 3.49
N PHE A 26 -7.35 -5.55 3.22
CA PHE A 26 -7.90 -6.01 1.94
C PHE A 26 -9.39 -5.67 1.85
N GLN A 27 -9.77 -4.86 0.86
CA GLN A 27 -11.14 -4.40 0.67
C GLN A 27 -12.07 -5.54 0.26
N GLU A 28 -13.29 -5.56 0.81
CA GLU A 28 -14.26 -6.62 0.51
C GLU A 28 -14.77 -6.58 -0.95
N HIS A 29 -14.82 -5.42 -1.60
CA HIS A 29 -15.48 -5.29 -2.91
C HIS A 29 -14.56 -5.58 -4.10
N ASN A 30 -13.23 -5.45 -3.95
CA ASN A 30 -12.26 -5.64 -5.04
C ASN A 30 -10.96 -6.35 -4.59
N ASN A 31 -10.84 -6.75 -3.33
CA ASN A 31 -9.68 -7.38 -2.72
C ASN A 31 -8.37 -6.58 -2.85
N GLN A 32 -8.46 -5.26 -3.08
CA GLN A 32 -7.31 -4.36 -3.08
C GLN A 32 -6.88 -4.08 -1.64
N ALA A 33 -5.57 -4.14 -1.37
CA ALA A 33 -5.03 -3.69 -0.09
C ALA A 33 -5.13 -2.17 0.02
N ALA A 34 -6.00 -1.69 0.91
CA ALA A 34 -6.15 -0.29 1.27
C ALA A 34 -5.13 0.06 2.36
N SER A 35 -4.31 1.08 2.08
CA SER A 35 -3.26 1.55 2.97
C SER A 35 -2.99 3.04 2.79
N GLN A 36 -2.41 3.67 3.80
CA GLN A 36 -2.00 5.07 3.72
C GLN A 36 -0.93 5.25 2.64
N MET A 37 -1.06 6.27 1.80
CA MET A 37 -0.09 6.60 0.77
C MET A 37 0.76 7.82 1.19
N THR A 38 1.98 7.91 0.66
CA THR A 38 2.91 8.99 0.99
C THR A 38 3.36 9.70 -0.28
N VAL A 39 3.28 11.03 -0.26
CA VAL A 39 3.79 11.89 -1.33
C VAL A 39 5.20 12.32 -0.96
N ALA A 40 6.16 12.07 -1.84
CA ALA A 40 7.54 12.50 -1.68
C ALA A 40 8.16 12.79 -3.06
N TRP A 41 9.11 13.73 -3.11
CA TRP A 41 9.90 13.97 -4.30
C TRP A 41 10.93 12.86 -4.50
N PRO A 42 11.20 12.42 -5.74
CA PRO A 42 12.35 11.57 -5.99
C PRO A 42 13.64 12.39 -5.77
N VAL A 43 14.56 11.81 -5.01
CA VAL A 43 15.90 12.36 -4.78
C VAL A 43 16.95 11.35 -5.25
N PRO A 44 18.19 11.77 -5.54
CA PRO A 44 19.27 10.82 -5.77
C PRO A 44 19.41 9.86 -4.59
N THR A 45 19.65 8.59 -4.87
CA THR A 45 19.90 7.59 -3.83
C THR A 45 21.10 8.00 -2.98
N SER A 46 20.93 8.02 -1.66
CA SER A 46 22.02 8.41 -0.74
C SER A 46 23.07 7.30 -0.61
N ASP A 47 24.28 7.69 -0.20
CA ASP A 47 25.39 6.75 0.01
C ASP A 47 25.04 5.66 1.05
N GLU A 48 24.19 5.97 2.03
CA GLU A 48 23.69 5.02 3.04
C GLU A 48 22.96 3.83 2.39
N TYR A 49 22.20 4.08 1.32
CA TYR A 49 21.37 3.08 0.66
C TYR A 49 21.95 2.61 -0.67
N ALA A 50 23.15 3.06 -1.07
CA ALA A 50 23.73 2.76 -2.39
C ALA A 50 23.86 1.25 -2.67
N ASP A 51 24.12 0.44 -1.64
CA ASP A 51 24.31 -1.00 -1.77
C ASP A 51 23.00 -1.81 -1.72
N THR A 52 21.92 -1.23 -1.17
CA THR A 52 20.63 -1.91 -0.98
C THR A 52 19.55 -1.41 -1.92
N TRP A 53 19.64 -0.16 -2.35
CA TRP A 53 18.67 0.51 -3.21
C TRP A 53 19.17 0.49 -4.65
N GLY A 54 18.77 -0.52 -5.41
CA GLY A 54 19.29 -0.80 -6.77
C GLY A 54 18.90 0.21 -7.86
N ALA A 55 18.38 1.38 -7.51
CA ALA A 55 17.98 2.44 -8.43
C ALA A 55 18.77 3.74 -8.14
N PRO A 56 19.00 4.62 -9.14
CA PRO A 56 19.72 5.88 -8.94
C PRO A 56 18.92 6.96 -8.20
N ILE A 57 17.60 6.75 -8.03
CA ILE A 57 16.71 7.64 -7.30
C ILE A 57 15.90 6.86 -6.25
N MET A 58 15.55 7.53 -5.16
CA MET A 58 14.72 7.01 -4.07
C MET A 58 13.69 8.06 -3.63
N PRO A 59 12.63 7.70 -2.90
CA PRO A 59 11.78 8.68 -2.23
C PRO A 59 12.59 9.53 -1.25
N GLY A 60 12.40 10.85 -1.30
CA GLY A 60 12.93 11.78 -0.30
C GLY A 60 12.05 11.84 0.96
N GLU A 61 12.22 12.90 1.75
CA GLU A 61 11.41 13.16 2.94
C GLU A 61 9.90 13.25 2.59
N PRO A 62 9.01 12.65 3.41
CA PRO A 62 7.56 12.75 3.23
C PRO A 62 7.09 14.19 3.23
N LEU A 63 6.37 14.59 2.18
CA LEU A 63 5.68 15.88 2.11
C LEU A 63 4.29 15.80 2.72
N GLU A 64 3.61 14.69 2.45
CA GLU A 64 2.22 14.46 2.84
C GLU A 64 1.95 12.97 3.00
N ARG A 65 1.01 12.65 3.89
CA ARG A 65 0.44 11.32 4.07
C ARG A 65 -1.05 11.41 3.83
N LEU A 66 -1.55 10.55 2.95
CA LEU A 66 -2.96 10.49 2.56
C LEU A 66 -3.56 9.21 3.10
N ASP A 67 -4.67 9.33 3.81
CA ASP A 67 -5.33 8.19 4.41
C ASP A 67 -5.90 7.26 3.33
N ALA A 68 -6.04 5.98 3.68
CA ALA A 68 -6.44 4.95 2.73
C ALA A 68 -7.79 5.27 2.06
N GLU A 69 -8.72 5.91 2.77
CA GLU A 69 -10.04 6.30 2.25
C GLU A 69 -9.97 7.37 1.15
N ASP A 70 -8.94 8.21 1.14
CA ASP A 70 -8.77 9.30 0.18
C ASP A 70 -8.11 8.87 -1.14
N VAL A 71 -7.46 7.70 -1.13
CA VAL A 71 -6.58 7.24 -2.24
C VAL A 71 -7.03 5.95 -2.90
N MET A 72 -8.06 5.31 -2.36
CA MET A 72 -8.62 4.08 -2.91
C MET A 72 -9.80 4.38 -3.83
N VAL A 73 -10.01 3.52 -4.81
CA VAL A 73 -11.17 3.62 -5.70
C VAL A 73 -12.44 3.31 -4.90
N PRO A 74 -13.45 4.20 -4.88
CA PRO A 74 -14.72 3.93 -4.22
C PRO A 74 -15.44 2.73 -4.86
N GLU A 75 -16.24 2.00 -4.07
CA GLU A 75 -17.01 0.85 -4.57
C GLU A 75 -17.93 1.21 -5.75
N SER A 76 -18.53 2.41 -5.74
CA SER A 76 -19.39 2.90 -6.83
C SER A 76 -18.66 3.05 -8.18
N ASP A 77 -17.35 3.23 -8.12
CA ASP A 77 -16.49 3.53 -9.26
C ASP A 77 -15.62 2.32 -9.64
N ALA A 78 -15.64 1.26 -8.82
CA ALA A 78 -14.94 0.02 -9.07
C ALA A 78 -15.62 -0.78 -10.19
N SER A 79 -14.83 -1.26 -11.15
CA SER A 79 -15.31 -2.14 -12.23
C SER A 79 -15.15 -3.64 -11.91
N CYS A 80 -14.59 -3.97 -10.75
CA CYS A 80 -14.37 -5.33 -10.31
C CYS A 80 -15.67 -5.95 -9.78
N SER A 81 -15.91 -7.23 -10.09
CA SER A 81 -16.97 -8.04 -9.48
C SER A 81 -16.37 -9.38 -9.03
N LEU A 82 -16.21 -9.54 -7.71
CA LEU A 82 -15.67 -10.73 -7.06
C LEU A 82 -16.75 -11.75 -6.69
#